data_AF-A0A2V5UW73-F1
#
_entry.id   AF-A0A2V5UW73-F1
#
_cell.length_a   1.000
_cell.length_b   1.000
_cell.length_c   1.000
_cell.angle_alpha   90.00
_cell.angle_beta   90.00
_cell.angle_gamma   90.00
#
_symmetry.space_group_name_H-M   'P 1'
#
loop_
_entity.id
_entity.type
_entity.pdbx_description
1 polymer ?
#
loop_
_entity_poly.entity_id
_entity_poly.type
_entity_poly.pdbx_seq_one_letter_code
_entity_poly.pdbx_strand_id
1 'polypeptide(L)'
;MNGTNKSANVAIVGRPNVGKSALFNRLIARRIAIVHDQPGITRDRISAVCKRGTQPFVVWDTGGVACTGESELTTQVRRAVEGAIQDSDILLFIVD
;
A
#
# COMPACT_ATOMS: atom_id res chain seq x y z
N MET A 1 13.79 -9.24 27.89
CA MET A 1 12.87 -9.69 26.82
C MET A 1 12.67 -8.52 25.87
N ASN A 2 13.56 -8.36 24.88
CA ASN A 2 13.50 -7.22 23.96
C ASN A 2 13.22 -7.74 22.55
N GLY A 3 11.99 -8.19 22.33
CA GLY A 3 11.47 -8.36 20.97
C GLY A 3 11.18 -6.98 20.43
N THR A 4 11.97 -6.50 19.47
CA THR A 4 11.63 -5.33 18.66
C THR A 4 10.26 -5.61 18.05
N ASN A 5 9.23 -4.90 18.53
CA ASN A 5 7.86 -5.11 18.10
C ASN A 5 7.72 -4.55 16.67
N LYS A 6 8.12 -5.35 15.68
CA LYS A 6 8.04 -5.00 14.27
C LYS A 6 6.56 -4.84 13.92
N SER A 7 6.15 -3.63 13.56
CA SER A 7 4.78 -3.39 13.10
C SER A 7 4.57 -4.11 11.77
N ALA A 8 3.49 -4.88 11.64
CA ALA A 8 3.18 -5.61 10.42
C ALA A 8 2.94 -4.63 9.25
N ASN A 9 3.44 -4.98 8.07
CA ASN A 9 3.24 -4.23 6.82
C ASN A 9 2.13 -4.88 6.01
N VAL A 10 1.11 -4.10 5.66
CA VAL A 10 -0.08 -4.53 4.91
C VAL A 10 -0.15 -3.76 3.59
N ALA A 11 -0.07 -4.47 2.46
CA ALA A 11 -0.21 -3.87 1.14
C ALA A 11 -1.63 -4.00 0.59
N ILE A 12 -2.20 -2.92 0.06
CA ILE A 12 -3.49 -2.95 -0.65
C ILE A 12 -3.22 -3.02 -2.15
N VAL A 13 -3.60 -4.14 -2.78
CA VAL A 13 -3.41 -4.39 -4.21
C VAL A 13 -4.74 -4.65 -4.91
N GLY A 14 -4.78 -4.42 -6.24
CA GLY A 14 -5.98 -4.60 -7.05
C GLY A 14 -5.94 -3.76 -8.32
N ARG A 15 -6.82 -4.08 -9.28
CA ARG A 15 -6.96 -3.31 -10.53
C ARG A 15 -7.19 -1.81 -10.28
N PRO A 16 -6.94 -0.91 -11.24
CA PRO A 16 -7.36 0.47 -11.12
C PRO A 16 -8.84 0.59 -10.74
N ASN A 17 -9.19 1.63 -9.99
CA ASN A 17 -10.57 2.01 -9.65
C ASN A 17 -11.41 1.04 -8.80
N VAL A 18 -10.87 -0.09 -8.32
CA VAL A 18 -11.59 -1.02 -7.40
C VAL A 18 -11.77 -0.50 -5.95
N GLY A 19 -11.53 0.80 -5.70
CA GLY A 19 -11.73 1.40 -4.38
C GLY A 19 -10.58 1.26 -3.37
N LYS A 20 -9.37 0.88 -3.80
CA LYS A 20 -8.16 0.75 -2.93
C LYS A 20 -7.93 1.97 -2.04
N SER A 21 -7.85 3.16 -2.64
CA SER A 21 -7.56 4.40 -1.90
C SER A 21 -8.71 4.81 -0.97
N ALA A 22 -9.96 4.44 -1.29
CA ALA A 22 -11.10 4.65 -0.39
C ALA A 22 -10.99 3.78 0.87
N LEU A 23 -10.58 2.52 0.71
CA LEU A 23 -10.31 1.63 1.84
C LEU A 23 -9.11 2.10 2.66
N PHE A 24 -8.00 2.46 2.00
CA PHE A 24 -6.83 3.04 2.66
C PHE A 24 -7.21 4.23 3.55
N ASN A 25 -7.92 5.22 2.99
CA ASN A 25 -8.37 6.41 3.71
C ASN A 25 -9.28 6.06 4.91
N ARG A 26 -10.15 5.05 4.76
CA ARG A 26 -11.02 4.58 5.83
C ARG A 26 -10.26 3.89 6.97
N LEU A 27 -9.18 3.17 6.66
CA LEU A 27 -8.36 2.48 7.66
C LEU A 27 -7.57 3.48 8.52
N ILE A 28 -7.06 4.56 7.92
CA ILE A 28 -6.16 5.48 8.61
C ILE A 28 -6.90 6.52 9.47
N ALA A 29 -8.19 6.76 9.23
CA ALA A 29 -9.09 7.62 10.01
C ALA A 29 -8.58 9.04 10.35
N ARG A 30 -7.47 9.49 9.74
CA ARG A 30 -6.83 10.81 9.86
C ARG A 30 -6.09 11.15 8.56
N ARG A 31 -6.04 12.43 8.18
CA ARG A 31 -5.14 12.92 7.11
C ARG A 31 -3.70 12.97 7.64
N ILE A 32 -2.98 11.85 7.62
CA ILE A 32 -1.53 11.86 7.75
C ILE A 32 -0.96 11.00 6.63
N ALA A 33 -0.77 11.61 5.47
CA ALA A 33 0.13 11.08 4.46
C ALA A 33 1.52 11.62 4.80
N ILE A 34 2.32 10.85 5.53
CA ILE A 34 3.75 11.15 5.60
C ILE A 34 4.34 10.64 4.29
N VAL A 35 4.55 11.55 3.35
CA VAL A 35 5.39 11.31 2.17
C VAL A 35 6.82 11.43 2.67
N HIS A 36 7.56 10.31 2.74
CA HIS A 36 9.00 10.38 2.97
C HIS A 36 9.70 10.60 1.63
N ASP A 37 10.19 11.83 1.45
CA ASP A 37 10.89 12.31 0.26
C ASP A 37 12.41 11.97 0.36
N GLN A 38 12.74 10.68 0.46
CA GLN A 38 14.14 10.22 0.37
C GLN A 38 14.52 9.95 -1.09
N PRO A 39 15.42 10.75 -1.70
CA PRO A 39 15.86 10.52 -3.07
C PRO A 39 16.65 9.20 -3.15
N GLY A 40 16.19 8.26 -3.98
CA GLY A 40 16.83 6.95 -4.19
C GLY A 40 15.93 5.74 -3.93
N ILE A 41 14.71 5.94 -3.44
CA ILE A 41 13.69 4.90 -3.30
C ILE A 41 12.50 5.28 -4.20
N THR A 42 12.04 4.32 -4.99
CA THR A 42 11.01 4.47 -6.03
C THR A 42 9.83 5.31 -5.54
N ARG A 43 9.59 6.43 -6.22
CA ARG A 43 8.41 7.31 -6.08
C ARG A 43 7.11 6.49 -5.95
N ASP A 44 6.25 6.90 -5.01
CA ASP A 44 4.79 6.69 -5.00
C ASP A 44 4.16 5.53 -4.16
N ARG A 45 4.68 5.21 -2.97
CA ARG A 45 3.89 4.43 -1.98
C ARG A 45 3.40 5.33 -0.85
N ILE A 46 2.08 5.53 -0.76
CA ILE A 46 1.44 6.20 0.37
C ILE A 46 1.27 5.18 1.48
N SER A 47 1.87 5.42 2.64
CA SER A 47 1.76 4.55 3.82
C SER A 47 1.32 5.33 5.05
N ALA A 48 0.67 4.63 5.98
CA ALA A 48 0.22 5.19 7.23
C ALA A 48 0.04 4.09 8.29
N VAL A 49 0.15 4.47 9.56
CA VAL A 49 -0.10 3.56 10.68
C VAL A 49 -1.60 3.46 10.94
N CYS A 50 -2.17 2.27 10.74
CA CYS A 50 -3.50 1.93 11.20
C CYS A 50 -3.44 1.52 12.68
N LYS A 51 -4.18 2.22 13.52
CA LYS A 51 -4.33 1.92 14.96
C LYS A 51 -5.69 1.30 15.31
N ARG A 52 -6.46 0.91 14.29
CA ARG A 52 -7.76 0.26 14.49
C ARG A 52 -7.53 -1.23 14.75
N GLY A 53 -8.00 -1.74 15.89
CA GLY A 53 -7.84 -3.14 16.28
C GLY A 53 -6.90 -3.33 17.47
N THR A 54 -6.47 -4.56 17.70
CA THR A 54 -5.68 -4.97 18.86
C THR A 54 -4.20 -4.64 18.73
N GLN A 55 -3.65 -4.65 17.51
CA GLN A 55 -2.24 -4.37 17.24
C GLN A 55 -2.11 -3.33 16.11
N PRO A 56 -1.32 -2.25 16.29
CA PRO A 56 -1.02 -1.32 15.21
C PRO A 56 -0.25 -1.98 14.06
N PHE A 57 -0.56 -1.56 12.84
CA PHE A 57 0.13 -2.02 11.62
C PHE A 57 0.32 -0.87 10.64
N VAL A 58 1.31 -0.99 9.75
CA VAL A 58 1.51 -0.05 8.64
C VAL A 58 0.69 -0.56 7.46
N VAL A 59 -0.20 0.26 6.94
CA VAL A 59 -0.91 0.00 5.68
C VAL A 59 -0.34 0.88 4.60
N TRP A 60 -0.25 0.36 3.37
CA TRP A 60 0.20 1.14 2.24
C TRP A 60 -0.59 0.81 0.96
N ASP A 61 -0.84 1.85 0.16
CA ASP A 61 -1.50 1.76 -1.14
C ASP A 61 -0.41 1.64 -2.21
N THR A 62 -0.58 0.70 -3.16
CA THR A 62 0.40 0.47 -4.23
C THR A 62 0.34 1.53 -5.35
N GLY A 63 -0.42 2.61 -5.13
CA GLY A 63 -0.62 3.67 -6.10
C GLY A 63 -1.59 3.24 -7.21
N GLY A 64 -2.47 4.16 -7.59
CA GLY A 64 -3.26 4.03 -8.80
C GLY A 64 -2.34 4.16 -10.00
N VAL A 65 -1.94 3.02 -10.55
CA VAL A 65 -1.24 2.90 -11.83
C VAL A 65 -1.95 3.77 -12.89
N ALA A 66 -1.40 4.94 -13.19
CA ALA A 66 -1.91 5.82 -14.24
C ALA A 66 -1.22 5.42 -15.55
N CYS A 67 -1.86 4.54 -16.33
CA CYS A 67 -1.36 4.13 -17.64
C CYS A 67 -2.28 4.60 -18.75
N THR A 68 -1.68 4.96 -19.89
CA THR A 68 -2.36 5.39 -21.12
C THR A 68 -2.55 4.25 -22.13
N GLY A 69 -2.49 2.99 -21.70
CA GLY A 69 -2.70 1.80 -22.53
C GLY A 69 -2.80 0.49 -21.73
N GLU A 70 -3.46 -0.54 -22.30
CA GLU A 70 -3.75 -1.82 -21.61
C GLU A 70 -2.49 -2.67 -21.29
N SER A 71 -1.50 -2.68 -22.20
CA SER A 71 -0.25 -3.43 -22.02
C SER A 71 0.66 -2.81 -20.95
N GLU A 72 0.76 -1.48 -20.94
CA GLU A 72 1.48 -0.71 -19.94
C GLU A 72 0.80 -0.84 -18.57
N LEU A 73 -0.54 -0.81 -18.54
CA LEU A 73 -1.32 -1.04 -17.33
C LEU A 73 -1.01 -2.40 -16.72
N THR A 74 -0.99 -3.44 -17.53
CA THR A 74 -0.70 -4.82 -17.07
C THR A 74 0.71 -4.92 -16.49
N THR A 75 1.69 -4.27 -17.13
CA THR A 75 3.10 -4.32 -16.69
C THR A 75 3.31 -3.57 -15.37
N GLN A 76 2.72 -2.39 -15.21
CA GLN A 76 2.85 -1.61 -14.00
C GLN A 76 2.07 -2.23 -12.83
N VAL A 77 0.86 -2.78 -13.08
CA VAL A 77 0.11 -3.53 -12.07
C VAL A 77 0.92 -4.74 -11.59
N ARG A 78 1.56 -5.49 -12.49
CA ARG A 78 2.43 -6.62 -12.10
C ARG A 78 3.58 -6.18 -11.21
N ARG A 79 4.33 -5.14 -11.60
CA ARG A 79 5.44 -4.62 -10.79
C ARG A 79 4.99 -4.14 -9.40
N ALA A 80 3.85 -3.47 -9.33
CA ALA A 80 3.28 -3.01 -8.07
C ALA A 80 2.91 -4.19 -7.15
N VAL A 81 2.33 -5.25 -7.71
CA VAL A 81 1.99 -6.48 -6.97
C VAL A 81 3.24 -7.24 -6.55
N GLU A 82 4.25 -7.37 -7.42
CA GLU A 82 5.53 -8.01 -7.10
C GLU A 82 6.23 -7.31 -5.94
N GLY A 83 6.31 -5.98 -5.98
CA GLY A 83 6.83 -5.19 -4.86
C GLY A 83 6.02 -5.37 -3.57
N ALA A 84 4.69 -5.50 -3.69
CA ALA A 84 3.84 -5.80 -2.54
C ALA A 84 4.08 -7.17 -1.93
N ILE A 85 4.28 -8.19 -2.76
CA ILE A 85 4.62 -9.54 -2.28
C ILE A 85 5.96 -9.53 -1.54
N GLN A 86 6.94 -8.74 -2.00
CA GLN A 86 8.26 -8.68 -1.37
C GLN A 86 8.28 -7.88 -0.07
N ASP A 87 7.52 -6.78 0.00
CA ASP A 87 7.67 -5.79 1.07
C ASP A 87 6.58 -5.85 2.16
N SER A 88 5.56 -6.69 1.99
CA SER A 88 4.45 -6.81 2.95
C SER A 88 4.43 -8.16 3.65
N ASP A 89 4.01 -8.13 4.93
CA ASP A 89 3.72 -9.34 5.69
C ASP A 89 2.32 -9.86 5.30
N ILE A 90 1.42 -8.98 4.84
CA ILE A 90 0.04 -9.31 4.44
C ILE A 90 -0.34 -8.54 3.16
N LEU A 91 -0.92 -9.26 2.21
CA LEU A 91 -1.55 -8.70 1.01
C LEU A 91 -3.07 -8.64 1.17
N LEU A 92 -3.64 -7.46 0.91
CA LEU A 92 -5.07 -7.25 0.83
C LEU A 92 -5.45 -7.03 -0.65
N PHE A 93 -5.95 -8.09 -1.28
CA PHE A 93 -6.38 -8.04 -2.67
C PHE A 93 -7.84 -7.61 -2.79
N ILE A 94 -8.06 -6.46 -3.44
CA ILE A 94 -9.37 -5.84 -3.62
C ILE A 94 -9.89 -6.12 -5.03
N VAL A 95 -11.14 -6.58 -5.09
CA VAL A 95 -11.90 -6.83 -6.31
C VAL A 95 -13.23 -6.07 -6.25
N ASP A 96 -13.80 -5.83 -7.42
CA ASP A 96 -15.18 -5.37 -7.63
C ASP A 96 -15.93 -6.52 -8.33
#